data_AF-A0A2P6AT40-F1
#
_entry.id   AF-A0A2P6AT40-F1
#
_cell.length_a   1.000
_cell.length_b   1.000
_cell.length_c   1.000
_cell.angle_alpha   90.00
_cell.angle_beta   90.00
_cell.angle_gamma   90.00
#
_symmetry.space_group_name_H-M   'P 1'
#
loop_
_entity.id
_entity.type
_entity.pdbx_description
1 polymer ?
#
loop_
_entity_poly.entity_id
_entity_poly.type
_entity_poly.pdbx_seq_one_letter_code
_entity_poly.pdbx_strand_id
1 'polypeptide(L)'
;GNIRELEHLISRAALRASAGRSDKHIADITADLFDLPQRLPSAPHTQSRPLPEASSLPLRQACDAFQRDYIEATLAEHAGNWAAAARALGTDRGNLHRLARRLGLR
;
A
#
# COMPACT_ATOMS: atom_id res chain seq x y z
N GLY A 1 -21.00 24.26 -13.01
CA GLY A 1 -19.73 23.91 -13.65
C GLY A 1 -19.94 22.76 -14.60
N ASN A 2 -20.18 21.57 -14.07
CA ASN A 2 -19.96 20.29 -14.76
C ASN A 2 -20.71 20.07 -16.09
N ILE A 3 -22.04 20.32 -16.14
CA ILE A 3 -22.82 20.08 -17.37
C ILE A 3 -22.45 21.09 -18.48
N ARG A 4 -22.34 22.38 -18.12
CA ARG A 4 -21.95 23.44 -19.06
C ARG A 4 -20.51 23.26 -19.55
N GLU A 5 -19.62 22.80 -18.68
CA GLU A 5 -18.23 22.47 -19.06
C GLU A 5 -18.18 21.29 -20.03
N LEU A 6 -18.96 20.23 -19.80
CA LEU A 6 -19.07 19.10 -20.73
C LEU A 6 -19.61 19.54 -22.09
N GLU A 7 -20.67 20.36 -22.09
CA GLU A 7 -21.25 20.92 -23.30
C GLU A 7 -20.21 21.71 -24.11
N HIS A 8 -19.51 22.64 -23.46
CA HIS A 8 -18.45 23.42 -24.11
C HIS A 8 -17.32 22.54 -24.64
N LEU A 9 -16.92 21.47 -23.91
CA LEU A 9 -15.88 20.55 -24.38
C LEU A 9 -16.30 19.80 -25.64
N ILE A 10 -17.53 19.28 -25.68
CA ILE A 10 -18.06 18.57 -26.85
C ILE A 10 -18.21 19.53 -28.04
N SER A 11 -18.75 20.74 -27.83
CA SER A 11 -18.92 21.73 -28.90
C SER A 11 -17.59 22.13 -29.54
N ARG A 12 -16.54 22.37 -28.73
CA ARG A 12 -15.20 22.69 -29.26
C ARG A 12 -14.57 21.53 -30.01
N ALA A 13 -14.72 20.30 -29.51
CA ALA A 13 -14.20 19.10 -30.18
C ALA A 13 -14.88 18.88 -31.54
N ALA A 14 -16.21 19.07 -31.60
CA ALA A 14 -16.99 18.99 -32.85
C ALA A 14 -16.58 20.07 -33.86
N LEU A 15 -16.36 21.31 -33.40
CA LEU A 15 -15.87 22.40 -34.26
C LEU A 15 -14.49 22.05 -34.85
N ARG A 16 -13.55 21.56 -34.03
CA ARG A 16 -12.23 21.12 -34.51
C ARG A 16 -12.31 19.96 -35.50
N ALA A 17 -13.21 19.00 -35.27
CA ALA A 17 -13.44 17.88 -36.18
C ALA A 17 -13.94 18.36 -37.56
N SER A 18 -14.84 19.36 -37.57
CA SER A 18 -15.41 19.92 -38.80
C SER A 18 -14.43 20.80 -39.59
N ALA A 19 -13.54 21.53 -38.90
CA ALA A 19 -12.57 22.42 -39.54
C ALA A 19 -11.52 21.68 -40.39
N GLY A 20 -11.28 20.38 -40.13
CA GLY A 20 -10.30 19.57 -40.84
C GLY A 20 -10.83 18.81 -42.07
N ARG A 21 -12.14 18.87 -42.37
CA ARG A 21 -12.74 18.06 -43.46
C ARG A 21 -13.88 18.80 -44.16
N SER A 22 -13.67 19.19 -45.41
CA SER A 22 -14.69 19.88 -46.22
C SER A 22 -15.68 18.96 -46.96
N ASP A 23 -15.46 17.63 -46.99
CA ASP A 23 -16.18 16.72 -47.91
C ASP A 23 -16.79 15.45 -47.28
N LYS A 24 -16.83 15.33 -45.94
CA LYS A 24 -17.45 14.16 -45.27
C LYS A 24 -18.69 14.56 -44.48
N HIS A 25 -19.79 13.86 -44.75
CA HIS A 25 -21.08 14.05 -44.07
C HIS A 25 -21.02 13.64 -42.57
N ILE A 26 -20.04 12.83 -42.17
CA ILE A 26 -19.86 12.34 -40.80
C ILE A 26 -18.48 12.78 -40.28
N ALA A 27 -18.48 13.47 -39.14
CA ALA A 27 -17.27 13.89 -38.44
C ALA A 27 -16.96 12.92 -37.29
N ASP A 28 -15.79 12.27 -37.35
CA ASP A 28 -15.30 11.41 -36.28
C ASP A 28 -14.62 12.29 -35.22
N ILE A 29 -15.09 12.22 -33.97
CA ILE A 29 -14.48 12.94 -32.85
C ILE A 29 -13.55 11.98 -32.11
N THR A 30 -12.25 12.16 -32.25
CA THR A 30 -11.20 11.39 -31.58
C THR A 30 -10.69 12.10 -30.32
N ALA A 31 -10.08 11.35 -29.40
CA ALA A 31 -9.70 11.85 -28.06
C ALA A 31 -8.71 13.03 -28.07
N ASP A 32 -7.89 13.14 -29.10
CA ASP A 32 -6.95 14.23 -29.36
C ASP A 32 -7.61 15.58 -29.69
N LEU A 33 -8.87 15.56 -30.15
CA LEU A 33 -9.63 16.79 -30.41
C LEU A 33 -10.15 17.43 -29.11
N PHE A 34 -10.26 16.63 -28.06
CA PHE A 34 -10.53 17.13 -26.73
C PHE A 34 -9.24 17.73 -26.15
N ASP A 35 -9.29 19.04 -25.91
CA ASP A 35 -8.24 19.79 -25.20
C ASP A 35 -8.30 19.50 -23.69
N LEU A 36 -8.22 18.21 -23.36
CA LEU A 36 -8.14 17.74 -21.99
C LEU A 36 -6.71 17.95 -21.51
N PRO A 37 -6.50 18.46 -20.29
CA PRO A 37 -5.18 18.43 -19.69
C PRO A 37 -4.71 16.97 -19.75
N GLN A 38 -3.58 16.71 -20.41
CA GLN A 38 -2.96 15.40 -20.37
C GLN A 38 -2.74 15.06 -18.90
N ARG A 39 -3.66 14.28 -18.34
CA ARG A 39 -3.41 13.55 -17.12
C ARG A 39 -2.46 12.46 -17.56
N LEU A 40 -1.18 12.83 -17.70
CA LEU A 40 -0.08 11.89 -17.53
C LEU A 40 -0.51 11.02 -16.34
N PRO A 41 -0.59 9.69 -16.47
CA PRO A 41 -0.85 8.85 -15.34
C PRO A 41 0.22 9.25 -14.32
N SER A 42 -0.20 9.98 -13.29
CA SER A 42 0.68 10.33 -12.20
C SER A 42 1.11 8.97 -11.71
N ALA A 43 2.40 8.66 -11.89
CA ALA A 43 2.99 7.44 -11.38
C ALA A 43 2.38 7.24 -9.99
N PRO A 44 1.74 6.07 -9.74
CA PRO A 44 0.88 5.90 -8.57
C PRO A 44 1.64 6.50 -7.42
N HIS A 45 1.10 7.59 -6.85
CA HIS A 45 1.73 8.24 -5.72
C HIS A 45 1.93 7.11 -4.74
N THR A 46 3.17 6.67 -4.64
CA THR A 46 3.53 5.65 -3.67
C THR A 46 3.41 6.48 -2.42
N GLN A 47 2.22 6.50 -1.83
CA GLN A 47 2.03 6.98 -0.48
C GLN A 47 3.15 6.25 0.24
N SER A 48 4.17 7.00 0.62
CA SER A 48 5.33 6.45 1.28
C SER A 48 4.75 5.90 2.56
N ARG A 49 4.40 4.61 2.53
CA ARG A 49 3.82 3.93 3.68
C ARG A 49 4.88 4.16 4.74
N PRO A 50 4.58 4.90 5.81
CA PRO A 50 5.59 5.23 6.80
C PRO A 50 6.23 3.90 7.18
N LEU A 51 7.55 3.79 6.93
CA LEU A 51 8.22 2.56 7.28
C LEU A 51 7.97 2.36 8.79
N PRO A 52 7.68 1.14 9.24
CA PRO A 52 7.43 0.88 10.66
C PRO A 52 8.60 1.47 11.47
N GLU A 53 8.39 1.98 12.69
CA GLU A 53 9.48 2.52 13.52
C GLU A 53 10.67 1.55 13.64
N ALA A 54 10.39 0.24 13.58
CA ALA A 54 11.36 -0.85 13.51
C ALA A 54 12.37 -0.75 12.33
N SER A 55 12.08 0.05 11.30
CA SER A 55 12.95 0.31 10.15
C SER A 55 14.14 1.22 10.45
N SER A 56 14.10 1.93 11.57
CA SER A 56 15.23 2.72 12.07
C SER A 56 16.27 1.86 12.82
N LEU A 57 15.87 0.65 13.22
CA LEU A 57 16.72 -0.31 13.91
C LEU A 57 17.40 -1.25 12.90
N PRO A 58 18.63 -1.74 13.19
CA PRO A 58 19.19 -2.88 12.48
C PRO A 58 18.19 -4.05 12.50
N LEU A 59 18.03 -4.73 11.36
CA LEU A 59 17.06 -5.83 11.19
C LEU A 59 17.09 -6.83 12.35
N ARG A 60 18.30 -7.18 12.82
CA ARG A 60 18.48 -8.08 13.96
C ARG A 60 17.83 -7.58 15.24
N GLN A 61 17.99 -6.29 15.56
CA GLN A 61 17.40 -5.69 16.76
C GLN A 61 15.87 -5.59 16.64
N ALA A 62 15.37 -5.26 15.44
CA ALA A 62 13.93 -5.26 15.17
C ALA A 62 13.32 -6.66 15.36
N CYS A 63 13.99 -7.70 14.85
CA CYS A 63 13.57 -9.08 15.05
C CYS A 63 13.65 -9.51 16.52
N ASP A 64 14.71 -9.14 17.24
CA ASP A 64 14.87 -9.48 18.67
C ASP A 64 13.78 -8.81 19.53
N ALA A 65 13.41 -7.56 19.21
CA ALA A 65 12.31 -6.85 19.87
C ALA A 65 10.97 -7.53 19.60
N PHE A 66 10.66 -7.80 18.32
CA PHE A 66 9.43 -8.50 17.95
C PHE A 66 9.33 -9.89 18.61
N GLN A 67 10.42 -10.66 18.62
CA GLN A 67 10.45 -11.98 19.27
C GLN A 67 10.20 -11.87 20.77
N ARG A 68 10.76 -10.85 21.44
CA ARG A 68 10.55 -10.62 22.87
C ARG A 68 9.07 -10.38 23.16
N ASP A 69 8.48 -9.41 22.48
CA ASP A 69 7.09 -8.99 22.69
C ASP A 69 6.13 -10.15 22.40
N TYR A 70 6.40 -10.92 21.35
CA TYR A 70 5.57 -12.07 20.99
C TYR A 70 5.65 -13.19 22.03
N ILE A 71 6.84 -13.49 22.54
CA ILE A 71 7.02 -14.50 23.60
C ILE A 71 6.33 -14.06 24.90
N GLU A 72 6.46 -12.79 25.30
CA GLU A 72 5.80 -12.26 26.49
C GLU A 72 4.27 -12.31 26.38
N ALA A 73 3.71 -11.90 25.24
CA ALA A 73 2.27 -11.95 25.00
C ALA A 73 1.76 -13.40 25.10
N THR A 74 2.41 -14.35 24.43
CA THR A 74 1.99 -15.75 24.48
C THR A 74 2.17 -16.36 25.87
N LEU A 75 3.19 -15.97 26.63
CA LEU A 75 3.34 -16.39 28.02
C LEU A 75 2.22 -15.85 28.91
N ALA A 76 1.83 -14.58 28.72
CA ALA A 76 0.73 -13.97 29.46
C ALA A 76 -0.60 -14.68 29.18
N GLU A 77 -0.89 -14.98 27.90
CA GLU A 77 -2.08 -15.74 27.48
C GLU A 77 -2.15 -17.14 28.12
N HIS A 78 -0.99 -17.76 28.33
CA HIS A 78 -0.87 -19.08 28.95
C HIS A 78 -0.53 -19.04 30.45
N ALA A 79 -0.76 -17.91 31.13
CA ALA A 79 -0.53 -17.74 32.57
C ALA A 79 0.88 -18.17 33.05
N GLY A 80 1.90 -17.87 32.25
CA GLY A 80 3.30 -18.22 32.53
C GLY A 80 3.66 -19.69 32.26
N ASN A 81 2.76 -20.48 31.68
CA ASN A 81 3.06 -21.87 31.34
C ASN A 81 3.93 -21.98 30.08
N TRP A 82 5.24 -22.07 30.27
CA TRP A 82 6.23 -22.25 29.20
C TRP A 82 5.98 -23.43 28.28
N ALA A 83 5.42 -24.54 28.77
CA ALA A 83 5.15 -25.70 27.92
C ALA A 83 3.92 -25.50 27.04
N ALA A 84 2.91 -24.74 27.51
CA ALA A 84 1.77 -24.35 26.70
C ALA A 84 2.16 -23.27 25.68
N ALA A 85 2.90 -22.25 26.12
CA ALA A 85 3.40 -21.20 25.23
C ALA A 85 4.32 -21.74 24.13
N ALA A 86 5.23 -22.67 24.45
CA ALA A 86 6.08 -23.30 23.45
C ALA A 86 5.26 -24.05 22.38
N ARG A 87 4.24 -24.81 22.80
CA ARG A 87 3.35 -25.50 21.86
C ARG A 87 2.56 -24.52 20.99
N ALA A 88 2.06 -23.42 21.56
CA ALA A 88 1.36 -22.38 20.81
C ALA A 88 2.27 -21.68 19.78
N LEU A 89 3.54 -21.46 20.14
CA LEU A 89 4.58 -20.90 19.26
C LEU A 89 5.18 -21.92 18.28
N GLY A 90 4.75 -23.19 18.31
CA GLY A 90 5.26 -24.24 17.43
C GLY A 90 6.72 -24.65 17.71
N THR A 91 7.19 -24.49 18.95
CA THR A 91 8.54 -24.85 19.38
C THR A 91 8.52 -25.77 20.61
N ASP A 92 9.68 -26.25 21.05
CA ASP A 92 9.81 -26.98 22.31
C ASP A 92 10.19 -26.04 23.47
N ARG A 93 9.86 -26.46 24.68
CA ARG A 93 10.12 -25.69 25.91
C ARG A 93 11.58 -25.30 26.07
N GLY A 94 12.52 -26.19 25.72
CA GLY A 94 13.95 -25.96 25.86
C GLY A 94 14.46 -24.90 24.90
N ASN A 95 14.03 -24.96 23.64
CA ASN A 95 14.30 -23.94 22.64
C ASN A 95 13.72 -22.59 23.02
N LEU A 96 12.45 -22.55 23.48
CA LEU A 96 11.82 -21.32 23.92
C LEU A 96 12.58 -20.68 25.10
N HIS A 97 13.01 -21.46 26.09
CA HIS A 97 13.80 -20.94 27.21
C HIS A 97 15.17 -20.40 26.80
N ARG A 98 15.85 -21.08 25.88
CA ARG A 98 17.13 -20.61 25.33
C ARG A 98 16.96 -19.31 24.55
N LEU A 99 15.90 -19.23 23.74
CA LEU A 99 15.55 -18.04 22.98
C LEU A 99 15.24 -16.87 23.92
N ALA A 100 14.39 -17.10 24.93
CA ALA A 100 14.05 -16.10 25.95
C ALA A 100 15.30 -15.54 26.65
N ARG A 101 16.20 -16.42 27.12
CA ARG A 101 17.46 -15.99 27.74
C ARG A 101 18.35 -15.17 26.79
N ARG A 102 18.43 -15.56 25.52
CA ARG A 102 19.19 -14.82 24.50
C ARG A 102 18.62 -13.42 24.26
N LEU A 103 17.31 -13.27 24.37
CA LEU A 103 16.58 -12.00 24.19
C LEU A 103 16.52 -11.12 25.45
N GLY A 104 17.08 -11.59 26.57
CA GLY A 104 17.12 -10.89 27.85
C GLY A 104 15.89 -11.10 28.74
N LEU A 105 15.01 -12.05 28.39
CA LEU A 105 13.85 -12.43 29.19
C LEU A 105 14.28 -13.35 30.35
N ARG A 106 13.75 -13.10 31.55
CA ARG A 106 14.07 -13.84 32.78
C ARG A 106 12.93 -14.76 33.21
#